data_AF-A0A0F3NGW3-F1
#
_entry.id   AF-A0A0F3NGW3-F1
#
_cell.length_a   1.000
_cell.length_b   1.000
_cell.length_c   1.000
_cell.angle_alpha   90.00
_cell.angle_beta   90.00
_cell.angle_gamma   90.00
#
_symmetry.space_group_name_H-M   'P 1'
#
loop_
_entity.id
_entity.type
_entity.pdbx_description
1 polymer ?
#
loop_
_entity_poly.entity_id
_entity_poly.type
_entity_poly.pdbx_seq_one_letter_code
_entity_poly.pdbx_strand_id
1 'polypeptide(L)'
;MTRQAQGRSGQYAKYAPASVSKSSSAGSTALCGDIGASDASTGHSATPQYLKEFVENTLKDNKNWPTSDGTGSSSNDNATKVATDLTKLTPEEKTIVAGLLAKTIEGGEVVEIRAVSSTSVMVNL
;
A
#
# COMPACT_ATOMS: atom_id res chain seq x y z
N MET A 1 8.67 -4.03 -0.50
CA MET A 1 8.77 -5.09 -1.54
C MET A 1 8.02 -6.32 -1.07
N THR A 2 7.38 -7.10 -1.95
CA THR A 2 6.74 -8.37 -1.55
C THR A 2 7.78 -9.34 -1.01
N ARG A 3 7.34 -10.20 -0.10
CA ARG A 3 8.21 -11.12 0.64
C ARG A 3 7.90 -12.56 0.23
N GLN A 4 8.94 -13.39 0.24
CA GLN A 4 8.78 -14.80 -0.05
C GLN A 4 8.10 -15.53 1.10
N ALA A 5 7.35 -16.58 0.79
CA ALA A 5 6.88 -17.52 1.80
C ALA A 5 8.07 -18.12 2.59
N GLN A 6 7.89 -18.32 3.89
CA GLN A 6 8.96 -18.77 4.76
C GLN A 6 9.45 -20.17 4.34
N GLY A 7 10.77 -20.31 4.15
CA GLY A 7 11.39 -21.58 3.75
C GLY A 7 11.19 -21.95 2.27
N ARG A 8 10.72 -21.02 1.43
CA ARG A 8 10.46 -21.26 0.01
C ARG A 8 11.14 -20.21 -0.85
N SER A 9 11.88 -20.65 -1.86
CA SER A 9 12.49 -19.76 -2.85
C SER A 9 11.49 -19.45 -3.96
N GLY A 10 11.45 -18.21 -4.42
CA GLY A 10 10.67 -17.82 -5.59
C GLY A 10 9.14 -17.82 -5.40
N GLN A 11 8.65 -17.78 -4.16
CA GLN A 11 7.22 -17.79 -3.87
C GLN A 11 6.79 -16.46 -3.25
N TYR A 12 6.64 -15.43 -4.09
CA TYR A 12 6.24 -14.08 -3.68
C TYR A 12 4.79 -13.81 -4.05
N ALA A 13 4.12 -12.97 -3.24
CA ALA A 13 2.86 -12.38 -3.65
C ALA A 13 3.04 -11.50 -4.88
N LYS A 14 1.97 -11.35 -5.67
CA LYS A 14 1.94 -10.53 -6.87
C LYS A 14 0.98 -9.35 -6.65
N TYR A 15 1.49 -8.13 -6.79
CA TYR A 15 0.67 -6.93 -6.71
C TYR A 15 -0.43 -6.92 -7.76
N ALA A 16 -1.61 -6.54 -7.32
CA ALA A 16 -2.85 -6.50 -8.08
C ALA A 16 -3.79 -5.45 -7.49
N PRO A 17 -4.92 -5.16 -8.17
CA PRO A 17 -5.90 -4.19 -7.67
C PRO A 17 -6.66 -4.61 -6.40
N ALA A 18 -6.64 -5.90 -6.04
CA ALA A 18 -7.27 -6.43 -4.82
C ALA A 18 -6.53 -7.67 -4.31
N SER A 19 -6.51 -7.84 -2.99
CA SER A 19 -6.03 -9.04 -2.32
C SER A 19 -7.03 -10.19 -2.46
N VAL A 20 -6.52 -11.40 -2.63
CA VAL A 20 -7.30 -12.65 -2.65
C VAL A 20 -6.83 -13.59 -1.55
N SER A 21 -7.70 -14.50 -1.13
CA SER A 21 -7.29 -15.65 -0.32
C SER A 21 -6.17 -16.41 -1.00
N LYS A 22 -5.02 -16.51 -0.33
CA LYS A 22 -3.83 -17.15 -0.91
C LYS A 22 -4.03 -18.65 -1.09
N SER A 23 -3.56 -19.16 -2.22
CA SER A 23 -3.50 -20.59 -2.51
C SER A 23 -2.37 -20.89 -3.50
N SER A 24 -2.15 -22.16 -3.81
CA SER A 24 -1.23 -22.57 -4.87
C SER A 24 -1.40 -21.88 -6.22
N SER A 25 -2.60 -21.37 -6.56
CA SER A 25 -2.89 -20.68 -7.83
C SER A 25 -3.31 -19.21 -7.67
N ALA A 26 -3.38 -18.71 -6.44
CA ALA A 26 -3.85 -17.36 -6.13
C ALA A 26 -2.82 -16.61 -5.27
N GLY A 27 -2.06 -15.73 -5.90
CA GLY A 27 -0.99 -14.95 -5.25
C GLY A 27 -1.23 -13.44 -5.18
N SER A 28 -2.35 -12.96 -5.72
CA SER A 28 -2.65 -11.53 -5.84
C SER A 28 -2.72 -10.83 -4.48
N THR A 29 -2.20 -9.60 -4.42
CA THR A 29 -2.23 -8.77 -3.22
C THR A 29 -2.40 -7.30 -3.56
N ALA A 30 -3.20 -6.59 -2.78
CA ALA A 30 -3.22 -5.13 -2.73
C ALA A 30 -2.47 -4.58 -1.51
N LEU A 31 -1.85 -5.43 -0.68
CA LEU A 31 -1.16 -5.04 0.52
C LEU A 31 0.34 -4.84 0.26
N CYS A 32 0.87 -3.68 0.60
CA CYS A 32 2.29 -3.36 0.46
C CYS A 32 3.14 -4.33 1.30
N GLY A 33 4.08 -4.99 0.63
CA GLY A 33 5.04 -5.90 1.28
C GLY A 33 4.45 -7.22 1.76
N ASP A 34 3.31 -7.64 1.21
CA ASP A 34 2.67 -8.91 1.50
C ASP A 34 3.56 -10.13 1.18
N ILE A 35 3.23 -11.26 1.81
CA ILE A 35 3.96 -12.52 1.74
C ILE A 35 3.29 -13.46 0.73
N GLY A 36 4.09 -14.19 -0.05
CA GLY A 36 3.58 -15.23 -0.95
C GLY A 36 3.04 -16.47 -0.24
N ALA A 37 2.43 -17.38 -1.02
CA ALA A 37 1.90 -18.64 -0.50
C ALA A 37 2.98 -19.75 -0.52
N SER A 38 3.03 -20.59 0.51
CA SER A 38 4.03 -21.66 0.65
C SER A 38 3.89 -22.83 -0.34
N ASP A 39 2.74 -22.92 -1.01
CA ASP A 39 2.35 -23.90 -2.01
C ASP A 39 2.22 -23.28 -3.41
N ALA A 40 2.74 -22.06 -3.61
CA ALA A 40 2.63 -21.29 -4.84
C ALA A 40 3.15 -22.03 -6.08
N SER A 41 2.33 -22.02 -7.14
CA SER A 41 2.65 -22.54 -8.48
C SER A 41 2.29 -21.55 -9.58
N THR A 42 1.06 -21.00 -9.60
CA THR A 42 0.58 -20.02 -10.59
C THR A 42 -0.08 -18.82 -9.93
N GLY A 43 -0.15 -17.67 -10.63
CA GLY A 43 -0.74 -16.45 -10.05
C GLY A 43 0.13 -15.76 -8.98
N HIS A 44 1.37 -16.22 -8.81
CA HIS A 44 2.39 -15.67 -7.92
C HIS A 44 3.50 -14.99 -8.73
N SER A 45 4.47 -14.40 -8.03
CA SER A 45 5.70 -13.88 -8.64
C SER A 45 6.90 -14.74 -8.23
N ALA A 46 7.76 -15.07 -9.19
CA ALA A 46 9.02 -15.79 -8.96
C ALA A 46 10.11 -14.89 -8.33
N THR A 47 9.95 -13.58 -8.45
CA THR A 47 10.85 -12.56 -7.90
C THR A 47 10.07 -11.61 -6.99
N PRO A 48 10.73 -10.93 -6.04
CA PRO A 48 10.07 -9.87 -5.29
C PRO A 48 9.55 -8.78 -6.24
N GLN A 49 8.41 -8.21 -5.90
CA GLN A 49 7.90 -7.00 -6.54
C GLN A 49 8.15 -5.80 -5.61
N TYR A 50 8.60 -4.71 -6.20
CA TYR A 50 9.04 -3.53 -5.48
C TYR A 50 7.95 -2.46 -5.46
N LEU A 51 8.29 -1.29 -4.94
CA LEU A 51 7.35 -0.20 -4.81
C LEU A 51 6.85 0.31 -6.17
N LYS A 52 7.67 0.20 -7.21
CA LYS A 52 7.26 0.51 -8.59
C LYS A 52 6.05 -0.33 -9.00
N GLU A 53 6.12 -1.65 -8.83
CA GLU A 53 5.01 -2.56 -9.18
C GLU A 53 3.79 -2.36 -8.28
N PHE A 54 3.99 -1.95 -7.02
CA PHE A 54 2.89 -1.58 -6.12
C PHE A 54 2.14 -0.34 -6.63
N VAL A 55 2.88 0.72 -6.98
CA VAL A 55 2.29 1.93 -7.59
C VAL A 55 1.60 1.57 -8.90
N GLU A 56 2.28 0.84 -9.77
CA GLU A 56 1.79 0.50 -11.11
C GLU A 56 0.63 -0.48 -11.11
N ASN A 57 0.48 -1.39 -10.14
CA ASN A 57 -0.53 -2.46 -10.22
C ASN A 57 -1.57 -2.41 -9.11
N THR A 58 -1.31 -1.65 -8.05
CA THR A 58 -2.17 -1.60 -6.86
C THR A 58 -2.69 -0.18 -6.60
N LEU A 59 -1.87 0.87 -6.72
CA LEU A 59 -2.32 2.25 -6.47
C LEU A 59 -2.93 2.96 -7.69
N LYS A 60 -3.26 2.21 -8.74
CA LYS A 60 -3.96 2.77 -9.92
C LYS A 60 -5.32 3.34 -9.54
N ASP A 61 -5.74 4.37 -10.27
CA ASP A 61 -7.07 4.98 -10.15
C ASP A 61 -7.41 5.44 -8.71
N ASN A 62 -6.40 5.90 -7.96
CA ASN A 62 -6.51 6.32 -6.55
C ASN A 62 -7.05 5.23 -5.60
N LYS A 63 -6.91 3.94 -5.96
CA LYS A 63 -7.34 2.82 -5.12
C LYS A 63 -6.26 2.38 -4.14
N ASN A 64 -6.67 1.58 -3.15
CA ASN A 64 -5.78 0.91 -2.21
C ASN A 64 -4.94 1.84 -1.31
N TRP A 65 -5.25 3.14 -1.27
CA TRP A 65 -4.65 4.11 -0.36
C TRP A 65 -5.73 4.80 0.49
N PRO A 66 -5.58 4.93 1.82
CA PRO A 66 -4.52 4.35 2.67
C PRO A 66 -4.73 2.87 3.01
N THR A 67 -5.87 2.29 2.63
CA THR A 67 -6.33 0.94 2.98
C THR A 67 -6.37 0.06 1.74
N SER A 68 -5.85 -1.16 1.84
CA SER A 68 -5.90 -2.17 0.76
C SER A 68 -7.32 -2.68 0.52
N ASP A 69 -7.63 -3.10 -0.71
CA ASP A 69 -8.89 -3.77 -1.06
C ASP A 69 -8.75 -5.30 -1.00
N GLY A 70 -9.84 -5.99 -0.69
CA GLY A 70 -9.95 -7.45 -0.79
C GLY A 70 -9.72 -8.21 0.52
N THR A 71 -9.37 -9.49 0.39
CA THR A 71 -9.25 -10.40 1.54
C THR A 71 -8.16 -9.95 2.50
N GLY A 72 -8.49 -9.88 3.80
CA GLY A 72 -7.53 -9.54 4.85
C GLY A 72 -7.20 -8.06 4.95
N SER A 73 -7.94 -7.19 4.23
CA SER A 73 -7.85 -5.74 4.37
C SER A 73 -8.11 -5.30 5.82
N SER A 74 -7.34 -4.32 6.26
CA SER A 74 -7.55 -3.64 7.54
C SER A 74 -7.30 -2.14 7.41
N SER A 75 -7.99 -1.35 8.23
CA SER A 75 -7.95 0.12 8.14
C SER A 75 -6.50 0.65 8.18
N ASN A 76 -6.14 1.45 7.16
CA ASN A 76 -4.83 2.09 7.01
C ASN A 76 -3.63 1.13 6.95
N ASP A 77 -3.84 -0.13 6.54
CA ASP A 77 -2.79 -1.12 6.45
C ASP A 77 -1.66 -0.74 5.48
N ASN A 78 -1.99 -0.24 4.30
CA ASN A 78 -1.01 0.18 3.31
C ASN A 78 -0.24 1.41 3.78
N ALA A 79 -0.88 2.40 4.40
CA ALA A 79 -0.17 3.53 5.00
C ALA A 79 0.85 3.06 6.06
N THR A 80 0.46 2.12 6.93
CA THR A 80 1.34 1.57 7.98
C THR A 80 2.50 0.77 7.39
N LYS A 81 2.23 -0.08 6.39
CA LYS A 81 3.25 -0.92 5.75
C LYS A 81 4.23 -0.09 4.92
N VAL A 82 3.74 0.87 4.15
CA VAL A 82 4.57 1.80 3.38
C VAL A 82 5.46 2.63 4.30
N ALA A 83 4.92 3.19 5.40
CA ALA A 83 5.72 3.91 6.39
C ALA A 83 6.83 3.02 6.99
N THR A 84 6.50 1.78 7.33
CA THR A 84 7.49 0.82 7.85
C THR A 84 8.59 0.52 6.84
N ASP A 85 8.24 0.23 5.58
CA ASP A 85 9.22 -0.08 4.55
C ASP A 85 10.09 1.15 4.20
N LEU A 86 9.52 2.36 4.22
CA LEU A 86 10.25 3.61 4.04
C LEU A 86 11.36 3.81 5.08
N THR A 87 11.14 3.46 6.35
CA THR A 87 12.19 3.63 7.39
C THR A 87 13.44 2.81 7.13
N LYS A 88 13.34 1.73 6.35
CA LYS A 88 14.44 0.80 6.05
C LYS A 88 15.26 1.21 4.82
N LEU A 89 14.84 2.26 4.12
CA LEU A 89 15.50 2.77 2.92
C LEU A 89 16.58 3.80 3.24
N THR A 90 17.55 3.96 2.34
CA THR A 90 18.51 5.06 2.39
C THR A 90 17.80 6.40 2.13
N PRO A 91 18.40 7.54 2.52
CA PRO A 91 17.82 8.86 2.24
C PRO A 91 17.50 9.12 0.76
N GLU A 92 18.35 8.64 -0.16
CA GLU A 92 18.15 8.78 -1.61
C GLU A 92 16.95 7.95 -2.11
N GLU A 93 16.85 6.71 -1.66
CA GLU A 93 15.72 5.83 -1.97
C GLU A 93 14.39 6.38 -1.40
N LYS A 94 14.42 6.99 -0.19
CA LYS A 94 13.26 7.66 0.40
C LYS A 94 12.76 8.80 -0.48
N THR A 95 13.64 9.63 -1.02
CA THR A 95 13.26 10.75 -1.90
C THR A 95 12.62 10.28 -3.21
N ILE A 96 13.16 9.22 -3.83
CA ILE A 96 12.59 8.64 -5.05
C ILE A 96 11.18 8.10 -4.77
N VAL A 97 11.01 7.37 -3.67
CA VAL A 97 9.71 6.82 -3.28
C VAL A 97 8.70 7.92 -2.94
N ALA A 98 9.11 8.94 -2.20
CA ALA A 98 8.25 10.08 -1.87
C ALA A 98 7.75 10.78 -3.13
N GLY A 99 8.62 10.95 -4.14
CA GLY A 99 8.22 11.51 -5.44
C GLY A 99 7.26 10.61 -6.23
N LEU A 100 7.44 9.29 -6.20
CA LEU A 100 6.51 8.34 -6.83
C LEU A 100 5.14 8.31 -6.13
N LEU A 101 5.13 8.35 -4.80
CA LEU A 101 3.90 8.40 -4.00
C LEU A 101 3.17 9.74 -4.14
N ALA A 102 3.90 10.87 -4.16
CA ALA A 102 3.31 12.20 -4.36
C ALA A 102 2.51 12.27 -5.67
N LYS A 103 3.09 11.77 -6.78
CA LYS A 103 2.40 11.70 -8.08
C LYS A 103 1.15 10.82 -8.07
N THR A 104 1.08 9.85 -7.16
CA THR A 104 -0.01 8.87 -7.08
C THR A 104 -1.10 9.30 -6.09
N ILE A 105 -0.76 10.15 -5.11
CA ILE A 105 -1.64 10.58 -4.00
C ILE A 105 -2.13 12.03 -4.18
N GLU A 106 -1.76 12.71 -5.27
CA GLU A 106 -2.29 14.04 -5.65
C GLU A 106 -3.83 14.10 -5.82
N GLY A 107 -4.54 12.96 -5.75
CA GLY A 107 -6.00 12.87 -5.70
C GLY A 107 -6.64 12.79 -4.31
N GLY A 108 -5.85 12.76 -3.22
CA GLY A 108 -6.38 12.87 -1.87
C GLY A 108 -6.64 14.33 -1.56
N GLU A 109 -7.90 14.75 -1.60
CA GLU A 109 -8.35 16.08 -1.16
C GLU A 109 -7.54 16.52 0.07
N VAL A 110 -6.66 17.50 -0.13
CA VAL A 110 -6.14 18.31 0.95
C VAL A 110 -7.37 18.97 1.51
N VAL A 111 -8.00 18.33 2.51
CA VAL A 111 -8.92 19.04 3.39
C VAL A 111 -8.02 20.06 4.06
N GLU A 112 -7.99 21.26 3.47
CA GLU A 112 -7.67 22.48 4.19
C GLU A 112 -8.55 22.41 5.44
N ILE A 113 -7.96 22.01 6.56
CA ILE A 113 -8.52 22.32 7.86
C ILE A 113 -8.34 23.83 7.99
N ARG A 114 -9.22 24.57 7.30
CA ARG A 114 -9.53 25.95 7.63
C ARG A 114 -10.02 25.86 9.05
N ALA A 115 -9.16 26.24 9.98
CA ALA A 115 -9.51 26.35 11.38
C ALA A 115 -10.87 27.03 11.46
N VAL A 116 -11.89 26.28 11.89
CA VAL A 116 -13.19 26.84 12.24
C VAL A 116 -12.94 27.61 13.54
N SER A 117 -12.42 28.82 13.41
CA SER A 117 -12.45 29.79 14.48
C SER A 117 -13.88 30.31 14.53
N SER A 118 -14.74 29.59 15.25
CA SER A 118 -15.96 30.21 15.77
C SER A 118 -15.50 31.17 16.86
N THR A 119 -15.04 32.34 16.45
CA THR A 119 -14.97 33.51 17.32
C THR A 119 -16.36 33.73 17.89
N SER A 120 -16.43 33.63 19.21
CA SER A 120 -17.54 33.99 20.08
C SER A 120 -18.30 35.23 19.62
N VAL A 121 -19.63 35.16 19.66
CA VAL A 121 -20.44 36.33 19.95
C VAL A 121 -21.40 35.96 21.08
N MET A 122 -20.95 36.21 22.31
CA MET A 122 -21.89 36.53 23.38
C MET A 122 -22.56 37.85 22.99
N VAL A 123 -23.88 37.84 22.79
CA VAL A 123 -24.68 39.03 23.10
C VAL A 123 -25.92 38.58 23.87
N ASN A 124 -25.95 39.05 25.10
CA ASN A 124 -27.05 39.02 26.03
C ASN A 124 -27.85 40.32 25.81
N LEU A 125 -29.12 40.24 25.39
CA LEU A 125 -30.20 41.16 25.77
C LEU A 125 -31.56 40.54 25.46
#